data_AF-A0A839WXT5-F1
#
_entry.id   AF-A0A839WXT5-F1
#
_cell.length_a   1.000
_cell.length_b   1.000
_cell.length_c   1.000
_cell.angle_alpha   90.00
_cell.angle_beta   90.00
_cell.angle_gamma   90.00
#
_symmetry.space_group_name_H-M   'P 1'
#
loop_
_entity.id
_entity.type
_entity.pdbx_description
1 polymer ?
#
loop_
_entity_poly.entity_id
_entity_poly.type
_entity_poly.pdbx_seq_one_letter_code
_entity_poly.pdbx_strand_id
1 'polypeptide(L)'
;MTPGGLRGLRIAALALAPVLAAQAERPVDTLRQAILDAATAGAVDPLATALSPLQAGSTTELDIALADATDAPLADCLAHIVRPPGVPLADWQALARWPGTCDRGDGEGRGAHLQLLDLDGDGRLDLVRETYVGGTGLFSQIELIRQRPDGFAWPPADVGDADARDTMTFSINGRGGDQAFDLIAIDGRIWIVYRDSAYAQDMLTLTRPFNAEPAQDGLRVRYAMRHRVAPQPGSQPSAPSLLAAVDQGLSALATRTGPAPACPERSDDAPRPWHGAGHYTFEFAATFALHHDGDCSEVTVINLLNSDHPAGGQSCCMAWVYDRQATQIAEIALTTERRLLAVDIVPASDIATP
;
A
#
# COMPACT_ATOMS: atom_id res chain seq x y z
N MET A 1 90.88 9.44 -0.77
CA MET A 1 90.45 8.43 0.22
C MET A 1 88.95 8.59 0.43
N THR A 2 88.15 7.65 -0.09
CA THR A 2 86.86 7.26 0.53
C THR A 2 87.12 6.62 1.91
N PRO A 3 86.13 6.33 2.80
CA PRO A 3 84.66 6.46 2.72
C PRO A 3 83.97 6.97 4.02
N GLY A 4 82.62 6.99 4.02
CA GLY A 4 81.74 6.70 5.18
C GLY A 4 80.96 7.91 5.72
N GLY A 5 79.63 7.97 5.79
CA GLY A 5 78.57 6.97 5.67
C GLY A 5 77.63 7.12 6.86
N LEU A 6 76.37 7.51 6.64
CA LEU A 6 75.20 7.04 7.39
C LEU A 6 73.91 7.59 6.76
N ARG A 7 73.17 6.67 6.14
CA ARG A 7 71.84 6.85 5.54
C ARG A 7 70.83 7.03 6.67
N GLY A 8 70.17 8.19 6.71
CA GLY A 8 68.94 8.38 7.49
C GLY A 8 67.76 7.76 6.74
N LEU A 9 67.24 6.66 7.28
CA LEU A 9 66.04 5.99 6.81
C LEU A 9 64.82 6.87 7.16
N ARG A 10 64.20 7.52 6.17
CA ARG A 10 62.88 8.14 6.34
C ARG A 10 61.83 7.04 6.22
N ILE A 11 61.29 6.59 7.34
CA ILE A 11 60.08 5.76 7.36
C ILE A 11 58.92 6.70 7.05
N ALA A 12 58.43 6.65 5.81
CA ALA A 12 57.14 7.21 5.45
C ALA A 12 56.07 6.30 6.06
N ALA A 13 55.40 6.77 7.12
CA ALA A 13 54.18 6.15 7.58
C ALA A 13 53.10 6.39 6.51
N LEU A 14 52.86 5.39 5.66
CA LEU A 14 51.62 5.33 4.90
C LEU A 14 50.48 5.20 5.92
N ALA A 15 49.75 6.29 6.11
CA ALA A 15 48.41 6.22 6.68
C ALA A 15 47.54 5.44 5.68
N LEU A 16 47.36 4.15 5.93
CA LEU A 16 46.23 3.39 5.40
C LEU A 16 44.97 4.00 6.01
N ALA A 17 44.40 4.99 5.33
CA ALA A 17 42.99 5.29 5.51
C ALA A 17 42.22 4.02 5.12
N PRO A 18 41.38 3.44 5.98
CA PRO A 18 40.42 2.48 5.50
C PRO A 18 39.46 3.26 4.60
N VAL A 19 39.57 3.05 3.29
CA VAL A 19 38.46 3.28 2.39
C VAL A 19 37.43 2.21 2.75
N LEU A 20 36.69 2.45 3.84
CA LEU A 20 35.35 1.93 3.98
C LEU A 20 34.57 2.64 2.88
N ALA A 21 34.52 2.01 1.70
CA ALA A 21 33.45 2.27 0.78
C ALA A 21 32.17 2.01 1.59
N ALA A 22 31.46 3.08 1.97
CA ALA A 22 30.07 2.97 2.34
C ALA A 22 29.42 2.27 1.15
N GLN A 23 29.08 1.00 1.30
CA GLN A 23 28.14 0.37 0.40
C GLN A 23 26.90 1.26 0.48
N ALA A 24 26.46 1.81 -0.65
CA ALA A 24 25.21 2.56 -0.67
C ALA A 24 24.16 1.64 -0.06
N GLU A 25 23.59 2.06 1.06
CA GLU A 25 22.55 1.31 1.76
C GLU A 25 21.41 1.11 0.77
N ARG A 26 20.92 -0.12 0.62
CA ARG A 26 19.85 -0.38 -0.34
C ARG A 26 18.59 0.32 0.19
N PRO A 27 17.75 0.92 -0.66
CA PRO A 27 16.53 1.59 -0.22
C PRO A 27 15.61 0.66 0.59
N VAL A 28 15.62 -0.63 0.26
CA VAL A 28 14.88 -1.67 0.98
C VAL A 28 15.39 -1.86 2.42
N ASP A 29 16.70 -1.71 2.65
CA ASP A 29 17.32 -1.80 3.98
C ASP A 29 16.92 -0.56 4.81
N THR A 30 16.94 0.64 4.20
CA THR A 30 16.50 1.89 4.84
C THR A 30 15.03 1.83 5.27
N LEU A 31 14.13 1.43 4.37
CA LEU A 31 12.69 1.32 4.69
C LEU A 31 12.44 0.23 5.75
N ARG A 32 13.12 -0.92 5.64
CA ARG A 32 13.05 -1.97 6.65
C ARG A 32 13.45 -1.47 8.03
N GLN A 33 14.55 -0.73 8.12
CA GLN A 33 15.03 -0.20 9.39
C GLN A 33 14.03 0.82 9.96
N ALA A 34 13.47 1.70 9.14
CA ALA A 34 12.45 2.65 9.57
C ALA A 34 11.20 1.96 10.17
N ILE A 35 10.72 0.86 9.57
CA ILE A 35 9.60 0.06 10.09
C ILE A 35 9.95 -0.57 11.44
N LEU A 36 11.16 -1.13 11.57
CA LEU A 36 11.63 -1.74 12.83
C LEU A 36 11.78 -0.70 13.95
N ASP A 37 12.29 0.50 13.62
CA ASP A 37 12.43 1.60 14.56
C ASP A 37 11.08 2.12 15.03
N ALA A 38 10.12 2.31 14.11
CA ALA A 38 8.75 2.69 14.45
C ALA A 38 8.07 1.67 15.38
N ALA A 39 8.25 0.37 15.11
CA ALA A 39 7.74 -0.69 15.98
C ALA A 39 8.40 -0.68 17.36
N THR A 40 9.72 -0.46 17.42
CA THR A 40 10.46 -0.37 18.70
C THR A 40 10.02 0.85 19.53
N ALA A 41 9.65 1.94 18.86
CA ALA A 41 9.07 3.13 19.48
C ALA A 41 7.60 2.95 19.94
N GLY A 42 6.99 1.80 19.66
CA GLY A 42 5.61 1.50 20.07
C GLY A 42 4.54 2.12 19.17
N ALA A 43 4.85 2.38 17.90
CA ALA A 43 3.86 2.85 16.93
C ALA A 43 2.70 1.85 16.78
N VAL A 44 1.46 2.36 16.73
CA VAL A 44 0.24 1.56 16.52
C VAL A 44 0.23 0.94 15.12
N ASP A 45 0.71 1.68 14.12
CA ASP A 45 0.96 1.21 12.77
C ASP A 45 2.41 1.54 12.38
N PRO A 46 3.35 0.59 12.59
CA PRO A 46 4.76 0.83 12.29
C PRO A 46 5.04 1.11 10.81
N LEU A 47 4.28 0.53 9.88
CA LEU A 47 4.49 0.75 8.45
C LEU A 47 4.06 2.17 8.06
N ALA A 48 2.84 2.58 8.41
CA ALA A 48 2.37 3.93 8.12
C ALA A 48 3.26 4.99 8.80
N THR A 49 3.71 4.72 10.02
CA THR A 49 4.64 5.60 10.75
C THR A 49 6.00 5.71 10.07
N ALA A 50 6.51 4.61 9.49
CA ALA A 50 7.78 4.61 8.76
C ALA A 50 7.69 5.30 7.40
N LEU A 51 6.57 5.14 6.67
CA LEU A 51 6.35 5.76 5.38
C LEU A 51 6.13 7.27 5.49
N SER A 52 5.39 7.73 6.50
CA SER A 52 5.01 9.15 6.66
C SER A 52 6.17 10.15 6.54
N PRO A 53 7.32 10.02 7.25
CA PRO A 53 8.43 10.95 7.12
C PRO A 53 9.20 10.81 5.80
N LEU A 54 9.03 9.68 5.09
CA LEU A 54 9.67 9.42 3.81
C LEU A 54 8.82 9.88 2.63
N GLN A 55 7.55 10.25 2.83
CA GLN A 55 6.66 10.69 1.76
C GLN A 55 7.33 11.78 0.92
N ALA A 56 7.36 11.55 -0.39
CA ALA A 56 7.87 12.52 -1.34
C ALA A 56 6.92 13.71 -1.33
N GLY A 57 7.42 14.88 -0.92
CA GLY A 57 6.61 16.09 -0.97
C GLY A 57 6.26 16.40 -2.43
N SER A 58 4.98 16.24 -2.79
CA SER A 58 4.46 16.73 -4.06
C SER A 58 4.65 18.26 -4.10
N THR A 59 5.10 18.80 -5.23
CA THR A 59 5.17 20.26 -5.37
C THR A 59 3.79 20.86 -5.55
N THR A 60 2.84 20.05 -6.04
CA THR A 60 1.48 20.44 -6.38
C THR A 60 0.59 19.20 -6.60
N GLU A 61 -0.63 19.24 -6.05
CA GLU A 61 -1.70 18.26 -6.28
C GLU A 61 -2.93 18.97 -6.85
N LEU A 62 -3.64 18.32 -7.78
CA LEU A 62 -4.76 18.89 -8.50
C LEU A 62 -5.82 17.83 -8.77
N ASP A 63 -7.05 18.09 -8.36
CA ASP A 63 -8.21 17.34 -8.83
C ASP A 63 -8.80 18.04 -10.06
N ILE A 64 -8.91 17.29 -11.16
CA ILE A 64 -9.46 17.79 -12.42
C ILE A 64 -10.73 17.05 -12.79
N ALA A 65 -11.69 17.76 -13.37
CA ALA A 65 -12.82 17.12 -14.03
C ALA A 65 -12.42 16.71 -15.44
N LEU A 66 -12.79 15.50 -15.85
CA LEU A 66 -12.59 14.97 -17.21
C LEU A 66 -13.89 14.98 -18.01
N ALA A 67 -15.04 15.13 -17.34
CA ALA A 67 -16.35 15.20 -17.97
C ALA A 67 -17.22 16.28 -17.35
N ASP A 68 -18.13 16.84 -18.15
CA ASP A 68 -19.11 17.83 -17.69
C ASP A 68 -20.29 17.19 -16.94
N ALA A 69 -21.26 18.01 -16.54
CA ALA A 69 -22.44 17.57 -15.80
C ALA A 69 -23.32 16.55 -16.57
N THR A 70 -23.23 16.52 -17.90
CA THR A 70 -23.93 15.59 -18.80
C THR A 70 -23.11 14.37 -19.20
N ASP A 71 -21.93 14.22 -18.58
CA ASP A 71 -20.96 13.15 -18.84
C ASP A 71 -20.22 13.28 -20.19
N ALA A 72 -20.28 14.44 -20.83
CA ALA A 72 -19.53 14.71 -22.05
C ALA A 72 -18.05 15.01 -21.73
N PRO A 73 -17.07 14.49 -22.49
CA PRO A 73 -15.65 14.76 -22.27
C PRO A 73 -15.31 16.27 -22.34
N LEU A 74 -14.45 16.74 -21.43
CA LEU A 74 -13.96 18.12 -21.43
C LEU A 74 -12.74 18.27 -22.34
N ALA A 75 -12.84 19.15 -23.34
CA ALA A 75 -11.74 19.44 -24.26
C ALA A 75 -10.56 20.19 -23.59
N ASP A 76 -10.86 21.01 -22.59
CA ASP A 76 -9.86 21.72 -21.77
C ASP A 76 -10.26 21.62 -20.29
N CYS A 77 -9.78 20.56 -19.64
CA CYS A 77 -9.97 20.29 -18.22
C CYS A 77 -9.19 21.25 -17.30
N LEU A 78 -8.23 22.02 -17.83
CA LEU A 78 -7.43 22.98 -17.07
C LEU A 78 -7.93 24.42 -17.20
N ALA A 79 -8.93 24.69 -18.04
CA ALA A 79 -9.42 26.04 -18.37
C ALA A 79 -9.72 26.94 -17.15
N HIS A 80 -10.15 26.33 -16.04
CA HIS A 80 -10.52 27.03 -14.81
C HIS A 80 -9.51 26.86 -13.67
N ILE A 81 -8.41 26.17 -13.93
CA ILE A 81 -7.37 25.91 -12.94
C ILE A 81 -6.27 26.95 -13.10
N VAL A 82 -6.08 27.75 -12.06
CA VAL A 82 -4.95 28.68 -12.00
C VAL A 82 -3.68 27.89 -11.73
N ARG A 83 -2.63 28.13 -12.53
CA ARG A 83 -1.32 27.49 -12.33
C ARG A 83 -0.90 27.61 -10.85
N PRO A 84 -0.67 26.49 -10.16
CA PRO A 84 -0.28 26.52 -8.75
C PRO A 84 1.05 27.24 -8.51
N PRO A 85 1.24 27.88 -7.34
CA PRO A 85 2.54 28.42 -6.94
C PRO A 85 3.61 27.32 -6.93
N GLY A 86 4.82 27.67 -7.36
CA GLY A 86 5.93 26.70 -7.40
C GLY A 86 6.04 25.90 -8.71
N VAL A 87 4.95 25.74 -9.46
CA VAL A 87 4.99 25.09 -10.79
C VAL A 87 5.60 26.04 -11.83
N PRO A 88 6.72 25.67 -12.49
CA PRO A 88 7.31 26.48 -13.54
C PRO A 88 6.34 26.73 -14.70
N LEU A 89 6.43 27.90 -15.35
CA LEU A 89 5.56 28.22 -16.48
C LEU A 89 5.71 27.22 -17.63
N ALA A 90 6.92 26.76 -17.88
CA ALA A 90 7.21 25.81 -18.94
C ALA A 90 6.49 24.47 -18.71
N ASP A 91 6.50 23.98 -17.47
CA ASP A 91 5.92 22.69 -17.10
C ASP A 91 4.40 22.76 -17.09
N TRP A 92 3.82 23.86 -16.60
CA TRP A 92 2.38 24.11 -16.71
C TRP A 92 1.90 24.14 -18.16
N GLN A 93 2.66 24.83 -19.03
CA GLN A 93 2.34 24.87 -20.45
C GLN A 93 2.56 23.53 -21.15
N ALA A 94 3.52 22.72 -20.71
CA ALA A 94 3.72 21.37 -21.21
C ALA A 94 2.53 20.48 -20.85
N LEU A 95 2.04 20.56 -19.60
CA LEU A 95 0.87 19.83 -19.12
C LEU A 95 -0.38 20.23 -19.93
N ALA A 96 -0.64 21.52 -20.09
CA ALA A 96 -1.81 21.99 -20.85
C ALA A 96 -1.79 21.62 -22.35
N ARG A 97 -0.61 21.37 -22.93
CA ARG A 97 -0.47 20.93 -24.33
C ARG A 97 -0.53 19.42 -24.50
N TRP A 98 -0.31 18.65 -23.44
CA TRP A 98 -0.23 17.20 -23.54
C TRP A 98 -1.64 16.63 -23.78
N PRO A 99 -1.86 15.86 -24.87
CA PRO A 99 -3.19 15.34 -25.19
C PRO A 99 -3.78 14.43 -24.12
N GLY A 100 -2.94 13.78 -23.31
CA GLY A 100 -3.35 12.87 -22.26
C GLY A 100 -3.89 13.55 -21.00
N THR A 101 -3.67 14.86 -20.81
CA THR A 101 -4.04 15.56 -19.57
C THR A 101 -5.53 15.47 -19.28
N CYS A 102 -6.36 15.66 -20.31
CA CYS A 102 -7.81 15.61 -20.22
C CYS A 102 -8.40 14.32 -20.82
N ASP A 103 -7.55 13.33 -21.13
CA ASP A 103 -7.99 12.06 -21.70
C ASP A 103 -8.75 11.25 -20.63
N ARG A 104 -10.04 11.01 -20.82
CA ARG A 104 -10.83 10.16 -19.93
C ARG A 104 -10.53 8.66 -20.15
N GLY A 105 -10.01 8.28 -21.31
CA GLY A 105 -9.99 6.90 -21.75
C GLY A 105 -11.40 6.28 -21.75
N ASP A 106 -11.45 4.96 -21.59
CA ASP A 106 -12.71 4.20 -21.47
C ASP A 106 -13.17 4.02 -20.01
N GLY A 107 -12.62 4.81 -19.09
CA GLY A 107 -12.86 4.69 -17.64
C GLY A 107 -14.21 5.25 -17.20
N GLU A 108 -14.79 4.64 -16.17
CA GLU A 108 -16.04 5.12 -15.52
C GLU A 108 -15.85 6.46 -14.78
N GLY A 109 -14.61 6.79 -14.40
CA GLY A 109 -14.27 8.01 -13.68
C GLY A 109 -14.59 9.29 -14.45
N ARG A 110 -14.99 10.32 -13.69
CA ARG A 110 -15.33 11.65 -14.22
C ARG A 110 -14.26 12.70 -13.90
N GLY A 111 -13.17 12.28 -13.27
CA GLY A 111 -12.07 13.14 -12.86
C GLY A 111 -10.77 12.36 -12.77
N ALA A 112 -9.68 13.11 -12.65
CA ALA A 112 -8.37 12.58 -12.33
C ALA A 112 -7.78 13.36 -11.16
N HIS A 113 -6.98 12.68 -10.36
CA HIS A 113 -6.07 13.31 -9.42
C HIS A 113 -4.68 13.38 -10.07
N LEU A 114 -4.10 14.57 -10.11
CA LEU A 114 -2.79 14.83 -10.69
C LEU A 114 -1.81 15.27 -9.61
N GLN A 115 -0.60 14.72 -9.64
CA GLN A 115 0.52 15.19 -8.84
C GLN A 115 1.67 15.58 -9.77
N LEU A 116 2.26 16.75 -9.51
CA LEU A 116 3.44 17.23 -10.23
C LEU A 116 4.67 17.18 -9.30
N LEU A 117 5.67 16.39 -9.70
CA LEU A 117 6.88 16.13 -8.92
C LEU A 117 8.02 15.75 -9.87
N ASP A 118 9.24 16.17 -9.56
CA ASP A 118 10.45 15.66 -10.23
C ASP A 118 10.74 14.23 -9.75
N LEU A 119 10.39 13.22 -10.56
CA LEU A 119 10.47 11.81 -10.17
C LEU A 119 11.86 11.21 -10.46
N ASP A 120 12.56 11.70 -11.49
CA ASP A 120 13.87 11.19 -11.88
C ASP A 120 15.06 12.08 -11.49
N GLY A 121 14.81 13.29 -10.99
CA GLY A 121 15.80 14.23 -10.49
C GLY A 121 16.43 15.11 -11.58
N ASP A 122 15.78 15.25 -12.74
CA ASP A 122 16.28 16.05 -13.86
C ASP A 122 15.95 17.55 -13.76
N GLY A 123 15.18 17.94 -12.73
CA GLY A 123 14.75 19.30 -12.46
C GLY A 123 13.49 19.74 -13.21
N ARG A 124 12.80 18.83 -13.91
CA ARG A 124 11.48 19.05 -14.53
C ARG A 124 10.41 18.33 -13.71
N LEU A 125 9.18 18.82 -13.76
CA LEU A 125 8.08 18.19 -13.05
C LEU A 125 7.44 17.10 -13.93
N ASP A 126 7.59 15.86 -13.52
CA ASP A 126 6.85 14.74 -14.06
C ASP A 126 5.41 14.72 -13.54
N LEU A 127 4.57 13.91 -14.18
CA LEU A 127 3.16 13.79 -13.85
C LEU A 127 2.89 12.39 -13.29
N VAL A 128 2.28 12.34 -12.11
CA VAL A 128 1.54 11.17 -11.63
C VAL A 128 0.06 11.45 -11.81
N ARG A 129 -0.63 10.56 -12.49
CA ARG A 129 -2.04 10.70 -12.81
C ARG A 129 -2.80 9.49 -12.30
N GLU A 130 -3.71 9.72 -11.38
CA GLU A 130 -4.61 8.70 -10.89
C GLU A 130 -6.02 8.93 -11.45
N THR A 131 -6.59 7.88 -12.01
CA THR A 131 -7.98 7.88 -12.50
C THR A 131 -8.72 6.64 -12.05
N TYR A 132 -9.93 6.84 -11.53
CA TYR A 132 -10.89 5.75 -11.35
C TYR A 132 -11.31 5.21 -12.72
N VAL A 133 -11.01 3.95 -13.00
CA VAL A 133 -11.33 3.30 -14.29
C VAL A 133 -12.61 2.48 -14.21
N GLY A 134 -13.06 2.09 -13.02
CA GLY A 134 -14.36 1.42 -12.86
C GLY A 134 -14.28 -0.06 -12.52
N GLY A 135 -15.35 -0.76 -12.89
CA GLY A 135 -15.49 -2.19 -12.65
C GLY A 135 -15.89 -2.55 -11.22
N THR A 136 -16.20 -3.84 -11.02
CA THR A 136 -16.67 -4.32 -9.72
C THR A 136 -15.57 -4.32 -8.65
N GLY A 137 -14.30 -4.20 -9.03
CA GLY A 137 -13.20 -4.00 -8.10
C GLY A 137 -12.98 -2.55 -7.67
N LEU A 138 -13.74 -1.59 -8.21
CA LEU A 138 -13.48 -0.15 -8.00
C LEU A 138 -12.02 0.22 -8.29
N PHE A 139 -11.55 -0.12 -9.49
CA PHE A 139 -10.14 0.05 -9.83
C PHE A 139 -9.80 1.52 -10.07
N SER A 140 -8.67 1.95 -9.53
CA SER A 140 -7.96 3.15 -9.94
C SER A 140 -6.70 2.76 -10.69
N GLN A 141 -6.43 3.45 -11.79
CA GLN A 141 -5.20 3.36 -12.56
C GLN A 141 -4.31 4.54 -12.19
N ILE A 142 -3.04 4.27 -11.89
CA ILE A 142 -2.03 5.26 -11.55
C ILE A 142 -0.95 5.20 -12.62
N GLU A 143 -0.72 6.32 -13.26
CA GLU A 143 0.12 6.44 -14.44
C GLU A 143 1.25 7.42 -14.17
N LEU A 144 2.49 7.03 -14.49
CA LEU A 144 3.64 7.94 -14.43
C LEU A 144 4.04 8.38 -15.83
N ILE A 145 4.00 9.69 -16.05
CA ILE A 145 4.29 10.33 -17.33
C ILE A 145 5.48 11.25 -17.18
N ARG A 146 6.55 10.97 -17.96
CA ARG A 146 7.79 11.73 -17.88
C ARG A 146 7.67 13.04 -18.65
N GLN A 147 8.16 14.13 -18.07
CA GLN A 147 8.36 15.37 -18.79
C GLN A 147 9.71 15.36 -19.53
N ARG A 148 9.67 15.63 -20.83
CA ARG A 148 10.86 15.77 -21.69
C ARG A 148 10.96 17.19 -22.25
N PRO A 149 12.09 17.58 -22.87
CA PRO A 149 12.21 18.89 -23.51
C PRO A 149 11.14 19.19 -24.57
N ASP A 150 10.60 18.15 -25.21
CA ASP A 150 9.53 18.22 -26.21
C ASP A 150 8.10 18.08 -25.63
N GLY A 151 7.97 17.84 -24.33
CA GLY A 151 6.70 17.74 -23.61
C GLY A 151 6.55 16.46 -22.79
N PHE A 152 5.36 16.24 -22.25
CA PHE A 152 5.04 15.00 -21.55
C PHE A 152 4.93 13.84 -22.54
N ALA A 153 5.49 12.70 -22.17
CA ALA A 153 5.41 11.49 -22.96
C ALA A 153 5.46 10.26 -22.08
N TRP A 154 4.74 9.21 -22.51
CA TRP A 154 4.90 7.89 -21.94
C TRP A 154 6.35 7.41 -22.09
N PRO A 155 6.87 6.68 -21.09
CA PRO A 155 8.14 5.97 -21.23
C PRO A 155 8.08 5.02 -22.43
N PRO A 156 9.17 4.84 -23.20
CA PRO A 156 9.19 3.85 -24.25
C PRO A 156 8.97 2.45 -23.68
N ALA A 157 8.22 1.60 -24.39
CA ALA A 157 8.10 0.19 -24.02
C ALA A 157 9.46 -0.51 -24.25
N ASP A 158 10.08 -1.03 -23.19
CA ASP A 158 11.40 -1.65 -23.26
C ASP A 158 11.38 -3.09 -23.80
N VAL A 159 10.21 -3.72 -23.98
CA VAL A 159 10.07 -5.11 -24.46
C VAL A 159 8.80 -5.26 -25.31
N GLY A 160 8.87 -6.11 -26.35
CA GLY A 160 7.89 -6.21 -27.47
C GLY A 160 6.40 -6.30 -27.10
N ASP A 161 5.57 -5.82 -28.03
CA ASP A 161 4.09 -5.73 -28.03
C ASP A 161 3.41 -5.09 -26.79
N ALA A 162 4.15 -4.70 -25.75
CA ALA A 162 3.61 -3.90 -24.65
C ALA A 162 3.33 -2.46 -25.11
N ASP A 163 2.19 -1.89 -24.71
CA ASP A 163 1.98 -0.46 -24.87
C ASP A 163 2.98 0.29 -23.97
N ALA A 164 3.53 1.39 -24.46
CA ALA A 164 4.34 2.32 -23.67
C ALA A 164 3.65 2.71 -22.36
N ARG A 165 2.31 2.81 -22.39
CA ARG A 165 1.45 3.03 -21.20
C ARG A 165 1.58 1.92 -20.16
N ASP A 166 1.73 0.67 -20.56
CA ASP A 166 1.74 -0.49 -19.64
C ASP A 166 2.98 -0.54 -18.75
N THR A 167 4.10 0.04 -19.22
CA THR A 167 5.37 -0.08 -18.49
C THR A 167 5.42 0.71 -17.18
N MET A 168 4.65 1.80 -17.06
CA MET A 168 4.59 2.68 -15.89
C MET A 168 3.16 2.92 -15.39
N THR A 169 2.32 1.91 -15.57
CA THR A 169 0.96 1.91 -15.04
C THR A 169 0.89 0.96 -13.85
N PHE A 170 0.30 1.45 -12.78
CA PHE A 170 -0.09 0.67 -11.62
C PHE A 170 -1.60 0.64 -11.54
N SER A 171 -2.15 -0.41 -10.94
CA SER A 171 -3.56 -0.45 -10.59
C SER A 171 -3.70 -0.73 -9.11
N ILE A 172 -4.63 -0.04 -8.47
CA ILE A 172 -5.09 -0.34 -7.12
C ILE A 172 -6.58 -0.64 -7.17
N ASN A 173 -7.04 -1.46 -6.24
CA ASN A 173 -8.39 -1.96 -6.22
C ASN A 173 -9.08 -1.56 -4.91
N GLY A 174 -10.05 -0.64 -5.00
CA GLY A 174 -10.83 -0.18 -3.84
C GLY A 174 -11.80 -1.22 -3.28
N ARG A 175 -12.01 -2.36 -3.96
CA ARG A 175 -12.87 -3.46 -3.49
C ARG A 175 -12.38 -4.82 -3.98
N GLY A 176 -11.61 -5.49 -3.14
CA GLY A 176 -11.07 -6.82 -3.39
C GLY A 176 -9.57 -6.92 -3.58
N GLY A 177 -8.85 -5.81 -3.36
CA GLY A 177 -7.46 -5.81 -2.94
C GLY A 177 -7.29 -4.93 -1.69
N ASP A 178 -6.16 -5.08 -1.00
CA ASP A 178 -5.68 -4.10 -0.02
C ASP A 178 -4.34 -3.59 -0.55
N GLN A 179 -4.45 -2.69 -1.52
CA GLN A 179 -3.33 -2.20 -2.30
C GLN A 179 -3.11 -0.72 -2.03
N ALA A 180 -1.86 -0.28 -2.01
CA ALA A 180 -1.54 1.14 -1.90
C ALA A 180 -0.36 1.49 -2.81
N PHE A 181 -0.32 2.75 -3.22
CA PHE A 181 0.75 3.33 -4.01
C PHE A 181 1.27 4.56 -3.27
N ASP A 182 2.53 4.52 -2.89
CA ASP A 182 3.20 5.62 -2.21
C ASP A 182 4.41 6.07 -3.01
N LEU A 183 4.67 7.38 -3.01
CA LEU A 183 5.93 7.94 -3.47
C LEU A 183 6.74 8.34 -2.25
N ILE A 184 7.94 7.77 -2.12
CA ILE A 184 8.83 8.10 -1.01
C ILE A 184 10.19 8.61 -1.52
N ALA A 185 10.85 9.41 -0.70
CA ALA A 185 12.20 9.89 -0.93
C ALA A 185 13.18 9.19 0.02
N ILE A 186 14.16 8.48 -0.54
CA ILE A 186 15.28 7.89 0.20
C ILE A 186 16.57 8.39 -0.43
N ASP A 187 17.45 9.00 0.36
CA ASP A 187 18.74 9.56 -0.09
C ASP A 187 18.63 10.50 -1.30
N GLY A 188 17.61 11.35 -1.30
CA GLY A 188 17.35 12.33 -2.37
C GLY A 188 16.82 11.71 -3.67
N ARG A 189 16.41 10.44 -3.65
CA ARG A 189 15.86 9.71 -4.79
C ARG A 189 14.41 9.32 -4.53
N ILE A 190 13.55 9.55 -5.50
CA ILE A 190 12.15 9.10 -5.44
C ILE A 190 12.05 7.60 -5.73
N TRP A 191 11.23 6.92 -4.95
CA TRP A 191 10.89 5.50 -5.07
C TRP A 191 9.38 5.36 -5.06
N ILE A 192 8.88 4.45 -5.88
CA ILE A 192 7.52 3.95 -5.80
C ILE A 192 7.54 2.82 -4.79
N VAL A 193 6.66 2.88 -3.79
CA VAL A 193 6.32 1.76 -2.94
C VAL A 193 4.93 1.30 -3.32
N TYR A 194 4.84 0.13 -3.95
CA TYR A 194 3.56 -0.51 -4.18
C TYR A 194 3.34 -1.56 -3.10
N ARG A 195 2.24 -1.42 -2.35
CA ARG A 195 1.82 -2.37 -1.33
C ARG A 195 0.73 -3.26 -1.89
N ASP A 196 0.86 -4.56 -1.69
CA ASP A 196 -0.19 -5.54 -1.90
C ASP A 196 -0.32 -6.38 -0.61
N SER A 197 -1.49 -6.31 0.02
CA SER A 197 -1.67 -6.81 1.38
C SER A 197 -2.63 -7.99 1.42
N ALA A 198 -2.33 -8.91 2.32
CA ALA A 198 -3.21 -9.98 2.75
C ALA A 198 -3.39 -9.87 4.27
N TYR A 199 -4.33 -10.62 4.82
CA TYR A 199 -4.54 -10.64 6.25
C TYR A 199 -3.24 -10.98 7.00
N ALA A 200 -2.86 -10.07 7.92
CA ALA A 200 -1.64 -10.16 8.72
C ALA A 200 -0.31 -10.06 7.96
N GLN A 201 -0.31 -9.63 6.69
CA GLN A 201 0.91 -9.46 5.92
C GLN A 201 0.80 -8.38 4.84
N ASP A 202 1.84 -7.55 4.72
CA ASP A 202 2.01 -6.67 3.55
C ASP A 202 3.18 -7.16 2.71
N MET A 203 3.05 -7.11 1.39
CA MET A 203 4.16 -7.18 0.44
C MET A 203 4.40 -5.78 -0.12
N LEU A 204 5.61 -5.26 0.05
CA LEU A 204 6.04 -3.98 -0.51
C LEU A 204 7.04 -4.24 -1.62
N THR A 205 6.79 -3.66 -2.79
CA THR A 205 7.76 -3.61 -3.89
C THR A 205 8.29 -2.20 -4.03
N LEU A 206 9.60 -2.07 -4.21
CA LEU A 206 10.28 -0.78 -4.36
C LEU A 206 10.83 -0.68 -5.78
N THR A 207 10.35 0.31 -6.54
CA THR A 207 10.76 0.51 -7.93
C THR A 207 11.12 1.96 -8.17
N ARG A 208 12.14 2.21 -9.00
CA ARG A 208 12.43 3.57 -9.46
C ARG A 208 11.38 3.99 -10.49
N PRO A 209 10.89 5.25 -10.43
CA PRO A 209 10.11 5.81 -11.51
C PRO A 209 10.78 5.57 -12.88
N PHE A 210 9.96 5.26 -13.88
CA PHE A 210 10.38 5.06 -15.26
C PHE A 210 11.43 3.96 -15.47
N ASN A 211 11.47 2.95 -14.57
CA ASN A 211 12.41 1.82 -14.63
C ASN A 211 13.86 2.28 -14.77
N ALA A 212 14.20 3.44 -14.16
CA ALA A 212 15.56 3.98 -14.22
C ALA A 212 16.61 3.00 -13.65
N GLU A 213 16.17 2.06 -12.81
CA GLU A 213 16.98 0.96 -12.28
C GLU A 213 16.15 -0.35 -12.30
N PRO A 214 16.79 -1.52 -12.35
CA PRO A 214 16.09 -2.81 -12.23
C PRO A 214 15.23 -2.90 -10.97
N ALA A 215 14.18 -3.72 -11.02
CA ALA A 215 13.34 -4.02 -9.86
C ALA A 215 14.20 -4.40 -8.65
N GLN A 216 13.94 -3.76 -7.52
CA GLN A 216 14.67 -4.03 -6.28
C GLN A 216 14.04 -5.19 -5.52
N ASP A 217 14.76 -5.71 -4.53
CA ASP A 217 14.17 -6.56 -3.51
C ASP A 217 12.99 -5.84 -2.84
N GLY A 218 11.99 -6.61 -2.42
CA GLY A 218 10.81 -6.14 -1.71
C GLY A 218 10.89 -6.40 -0.21
N LEU A 219 9.85 -5.99 0.51
CA LEU A 219 9.68 -6.27 1.92
C LEU A 219 8.40 -7.04 2.18
N ARG A 220 8.53 -8.17 2.87
CA ARG A 220 7.39 -8.87 3.47
C ARG A 220 7.29 -8.45 4.93
N VAL A 221 6.24 -7.71 5.26
CA VAL A 221 5.95 -7.25 6.62
C VAL A 221 4.88 -8.17 7.21
N ARG A 222 5.16 -8.80 8.36
CA ARG A 222 4.24 -9.76 9.00
C ARG A 222 3.78 -9.25 10.35
N TYR A 223 2.50 -9.48 10.66
CA TYR A 223 1.86 -8.95 11.86
C TYR A 223 1.23 -10.05 12.71
N ALA A 224 1.16 -9.82 14.02
CA ALA A 224 0.25 -10.47 14.92
C ALA A 224 -0.98 -9.59 15.05
N MET A 225 -2.13 -10.14 14.72
CA MET A 225 -3.41 -9.43 14.71
C MET A 225 -4.12 -9.63 16.04
N ARG A 226 -4.66 -8.55 16.61
CA ARG A 226 -5.55 -8.60 17.76
C ARG A 226 -6.81 -7.82 17.45
N HIS A 227 -7.95 -8.47 17.63
CA HIS A 227 -9.25 -7.86 17.37
C HIS A 227 -10.00 -7.62 18.66
N ARG A 228 -10.76 -6.53 18.68
CA ARG A 228 -11.76 -6.23 19.70
C ARG A 228 -13.05 -5.78 19.04
N VAL A 229 -14.17 -6.00 19.71
CA VAL A 229 -15.45 -5.42 19.27
C VAL A 229 -15.32 -3.90 19.22
N ALA A 230 -15.66 -3.30 18.09
CA ALA A 230 -15.62 -1.85 17.94
C ALA A 230 -16.70 -1.18 18.81
N PRO A 231 -16.45 0.06 19.28
CA PRO A 231 -17.48 0.85 19.95
C PRO A 231 -18.72 1.00 19.07
N GLN A 232 -19.89 0.63 19.60
CA GLN A 232 -21.14 0.74 18.87
C GLN A 232 -21.61 2.21 18.82
N PRO A 233 -22.01 2.75 17.66
CA PRO A 233 -22.68 4.05 17.62
C PRO A 233 -23.99 3.98 18.41
N GLY A 234 -24.34 5.07 19.10
CA GLY A 234 -25.34 5.15 20.18
C GLY A 234 -26.81 4.85 19.84
N SER A 235 -27.08 4.14 18.74
CA SER A 235 -28.42 3.81 18.25
C SER A 235 -28.59 2.38 17.72
N GLN A 236 -27.56 1.50 17.78
CA GLN A 236 -27.77 0.09 17.45
C GLN A 236 -28.40 -0.69 18.62
N PRO A 237 -29.31 -1.66 18.35
CA PRO A 237 -29.84 -2.54 19.38
C PRO A 237 -28.68 -3.30 20.03
N SER A 238 -28.36 -2.94 21.27
CA SER A 238 -27.27 -3.59 21.98
C SER A 238 -27.71 -5.01 22.34
N ALA A 239 -26.97 -6.02 21.90
CA ALA A 239 -26.91 -7.33 22.54
C ALA A 239 -25.61 -7.39 23.36
N PRO A 240 -25.51 -6.69 24.52
CA PRO A 240 -24.23 -6.45 25.18
C PRO A 240 -23.56 -7.74 25.63
N SER A 241 -24.37 -8.75 25.99
CA SER A 241 -23.89 -10.07 26.38
C SER A 241 -23.24 -10.83 25.22
N LEU A 242 -23.84 -10.79 24.03
CA LEU A 242 -23.27 -11.36 22.81
C LEU A 242 -21.98 -10.64 22.42
N LEU A 243 -21.99 -9.31 22.42
CA LEU A 243 -20.79 -8.50 22.10
C LEU A 243 -19.65 -8.80 23.07
N ALA A 244 -19.92 -8.89 24.38
CA ALA A 244 -18.94 -9.24 25.38
C ALA A 244 -18.40 -10.67 25.20
N ALA A 245 -19.27 -11.63 24.88
CA ALA A 245 -18.86 -13.00 24.61
C ALA A 245 -17.97 -13.10 23.35
N VAL A 246 -18.29 -12.34 22.30
CA VAL A 246 -17.46 -12.23 21.09
C VAL A 246 -16.10 -11.61 21.42
N ASP A 247 -16.03 -10.52 22.19
CA ASP A 247 -14.76 -9.89 22.58
C ASP A 247 -13.86 -10.84 23.41
N GLN A 248 -14.45 -11.65 24.28
CA GLN A 248 -13.74 -12.71 25.00
C GLN A 248 -13.20 -13.78 24.05
N GLY A 249 -14.02 -14.20 23.07
CA GLY A 249 -13.62 -15.15 22.04
C GLY A 249 -12.46 -14.64 21.18
N LEU A 250 -12.49 -13.36 20.78
CA LEU A 250 -11.40 -12.69 20.05
C LEU A 250 -10.11 -12.61 20.89
N SER A 251 -10.25 -12.30 22.19
CA SER A 251 -9.11 -12.28 23.12
C SER A 251 -8.47 -13.67 23.28
N ALA A 252 -9.30 -14.73 23.31
CA ALA A 252 -8.81 -16.11 23.36
C ALA A 252 -8.16 -16.53 22.03
N LEU A 253 -8.72 -16.11 20.88
CA LEU A 253 -8.15 -16.36 19.56
C LEU A 253 -6.72 -15.80 19.45
N ALA A 254 -6.47 -14.59 19.96
CA ALA A 254 -5.17 -13.92 19.90
C ALA A 254 -4.02 -14.63 20.65
N THR A 255 -4.33 -15.59 21.52
CA THR A 255 -3.35 -16.32 22.35
C THR A 255 -3.35 -17.83 22.09
N ARG A 256 -4.16 -18.30 21.14
CA ARG A 256 -4.39 -19.72 20.88
C ARG A 256 -3.21 -20.33 20.11
N THR A 257 -2.81 -21.53 20.53
CA THR A 257 -1.71 -22.30 19.90
C THR A 257 -2.17 -23.63 19.25
N GLY A 258 -3.48 -23.82 19.11
CA GLY A 258 -4.10 -25.04 18.57
C GLY A 258 -5.47 -24.78 17.91
N PRO A 259 -6.12 -25.82 17.38
CA PRO A 259 -7.41 -25.68 16.73
C PRO A 259 -8.48 -25.17 17.70
N ALA A 260 -9.41 -24.35 17.21
CA ALA A 260 -10.55 -23.92 18.00
C ALA A 260 -11.49 -25.12 18.23
N PRO A 261 -12.04 -25.30 19.46
CA PRO A 261 -13.14 -26.22 19.64
C PRO A 261 -14.30 -25.77 18.73
N ALA A 262 -14.82 -26.69 17.92
CA ALA A 262 -15.96 -26.42 17.07
C ALA A 262 -17.26 -26.51 17.88
N CYS A 263 -18.31 -25.84 17.40
CA CYS A 263 -19.66 -26.17 17.84
C CYS A 263 -19.99 -27.63 17.47
N PRO A 264 -20.87 -28.32 18.22
CA PRO A 264 -21.35 -29.65 17.84
C PRO A 264 -21.87 -29.68 16.39
N GLU A 265 -21.71 -30.84 15.73
CA GLU A 265 -21.89 -31.00 14.28
C GLU A 265 -23.12 -30.27 13.73
N ARG A 266 -22.83 -29.42 12.76
CA ARG A 266 -23.79 -28.77 11.87
C ARG A 266 -24.42 -29.83 10.96
N SER A 267 -25.66 -29.61 10.53
CA SER A 267 -26.24 -30.45 9.47
C SER A 267 -25.35 -30.38 8.22
N ASP A 268 -24.98 -31.53 7.64
CA ASP A 268 -24.12 -31.62 6.45
C ASP A 268 -24.63 -30.76 5.28
N ASP A 269 -25.94 -30.53 5.20
CA ASP A 269 -26.61 -29.76 4.15
C ASP A 269 -26.64 -28.24 4.39
N ALA A 270 -26.20 -27.75 5.56
CA ALA A 270 -26.29 -26.32 5.83
C ALA A 270 -25.20 -25.58 5.04
N PRO A 271 -25.54 -24.60 4.17
CA PRO A 271 -24.59 -23.94 3.28
C PRO A 271 -23.63 -23.03 4.05
N ARG A 272 -22.31 -23.23 3.97
CA ARG A 272 -21.33 -22.32 4.58
C ARG A 272 -21.26 -21.08 3.68
N PRO A 273 -21.88 -19.95 4.05
CA PRO A 273 -21.91 -18.82 3.15
C PRO A 273 -20.47 -18.39 2.93
N TRP A 274 -20.08 -18.32 1.66
CA TRP A 274 -18.85 -17.70 1.21
C TRP A 274 -17.51 -18.38 1.58
N HIS A 275 -17.47 -19.50 2.31
CA HIS A 275 -16.24 -20.24 2.65
C HIS A 275 -15.58 -21.00 1.47
N GLY A 276 -15.85 -20.60 0.23
CA GLY A 276 -15.29 -21.19 -1.00
C GLY A 276 -14.68 -20.13 -1.91
N ALA A 277 -13.97 -20.58 -2.95
CA ALA A 277 -13.45 -19.68 -3.99
C ALA A 277 -14.64 -19.00 -4.70
N GLY A 278 -14.81 -17.68 -4.54
CA GLY A 278 -15.87 -16.95 -5.23
C GLY A 278 -16.20 -15.55 -4.73
N HIS A 279 -15.82 -15.18 -3.49
CA HIS A 279 -15.98 -13.81 -2.99
C HIS A 279 -14.65 -13.07 -2.98
N TYR A 280 -14.58 -11.91 -3.63
CA TYR A 280 -13.34 -11.16 -3.80
C TYR A 280 -13.21 -9.98 -2.83
N THR A 281 -14.26 -9.58 -2.10
CA THR A 281 -14.22 -8.35 -1.30
C THR A 281 -13.71 -8.53 0.13
N PHE A 282 -13.36 -9.76 0.54
CA PHE A 282 -12.83 -10.05 1.87
C PHE A 282 -12.05 -11.37 1.89
N GLU A 283 -11.20 -11.53 2.90
CA GLU A 283 -10.49 -12.75 3.22
C GLU A 283 -10.98 -13.34 4.56
N PHE A 284 -10.94 -14.67 4.67
CA PHE A 284 -11.19 -15.34 5.95
C PHE A 284 -9.94 -15.31 6.82
N ALA A 285 -10.01 -14.60 7.93
CA ALA A 285 -8.90 -14.46 8.87
C ALA A 285 -8.85 -15.60 9.88
N ALA A 286 -10.01 -15.93 10.49
CA ALA A 286 -10.09 -16.95 11.52
C ALA A 286 -11.53 -17.38 11.80
N THR A 287 -11.69 -18.52 12.47
CA THR A 287 -12.98 -18.97 13.03
C THR A 287 -12.83 -19.44 14.48
N PHE A 288 -13.89 -19.32 15.26
CA PHE A 288 -13.98 -19.91 16.60
C PHE A 288 -15.43 -20.17 17.02
N ALA A 289 -15.63 -21.16 17.88
CA ALA A 289 -16.93 -21.38 18.52
C ALA A 289 -17.17 -20.39 19.66
N LEU A 290 -18.38 -19.87 19.72
CA LEU A 290 -18.89 -19.01 20.75
C LEU A 290 -20.00 -19.75 21.51
N HIS A 291 -19.79 -20.01 22.79
CA HIS A 291 -20.82 -20.56 23.67
C HIS A 291 -21.45 -19.41 24.45
N HIS A 292 -22.73 -19.13 24.19
CA HIS A 292 -23.45 -18.02 24.79
C HIS A 292 -24.91 -18.41 25.03
N ASP A 293 -25.44 -18.12 26.22
CA ASP A 293 -26.83 -18.35 26.63
C ASP A 293 -27.35 -19.79 26.39
N GLY A 294 -26.46 -20.79 26.52
CA GLY A 294 -26.79 -22.21 26.32
C GLY A 294 -26.77 -22.66 24.86
N ASP A 295 -26.52 -21.74 23.93
CA ASP A 295 -26.32 -22.02 22.51
C ASP A 295 -24.83 -22.01 22.14
N CYS A 296 -24.54 -22.59 20.97
CA CYS A 296 -23.22 -22.53 20.34
C CYS A 296 -23.36 -21.93 18.94
N SER A 297 -22.60 -20.88 18.68
CA SER A 297 -22.50 -20.18 17.40
C SER A 297 -21.09 -20.25 16.84
N GLU A 298 -20.96 -20.23 15.53
CA GLU A 298 -19.66 -20.04 14.87
C GLU A 298 -19.43 -18.54 14.67
N VAL A 299 -18.24 -18.06 15.03
CA VAL A 299 -17.81 -16.71 14.72
C VAL A 299 -16.71 -16.79 13.68
N THR A 300 -16.91 -16.09 12.58
CA THR A 300 -15.96 -15.95 11.50
C THR A 300 -15.42 -14.52 11.48
N VAL A 301 -14.11 -14.38 11.63
CA VAL A 301 -13.41 -13.11 11.45
C VAL A 301 -13.05 -12.99 9.98
N ILE A 302 -13.44 -11.88 9.37
CA ILE A 302 -13.08 -11.52 7.99
C ILE A 302 -12.24 -10.25 7.97
N ASN A 303 -11.35 -10.16 6.99
CA ASN A 303 -10.63 -8.96 6.61
C ASN A 303 -11.28 -8.40 5.34
N LEU A 304 -11.86 -7.21 5.40
CA LEU A 304 -12.40 -6.52 4.23
C LEU A 304 -11.24 -6.08 3.34
N LEU A 305 -11.28 -6.46 2.07
CA LEU A 305 -10.26 -6.06 1.09
C LEU A 305 -10.68 -4.72 0.49
N ASN A 306 -10.09 -3.65 0.99
CA ASN A 306 -10.27 -2.29 0.50
C ASN A 306 -8.95 -1.51 0.61
N SER A 307 -8.55 -0.83 -0.45
CA SER A 307 -7.42 0.12 -0.46
C SER A 307 -7.63 1.36 0.43
N ASP A 308 -8.88 1.73 0.75
CA ASP A 308 -9.21 2.85 1.64
C ASP A 308 -9.29 2.39 3.11
N HIS A 309 -8.20 2.61 3.85
CA HIS A 309 -8.17 2.45 5.30
C HIS A 309 -8.22 3.81 6.02
N PRO A 310 -9.26 4.09 6.82
CA PRO A 310 -9.22 5.27 7.67
C PRO A 310 -8.07 5.16 8.68
N ALA A 311 -7.36 6.27 8.89
CA ALA A 311 -6.26 6.32 9.85
C ALA A 311 -6.73 5.90 11.26
N GLY A 312 -5.87 5.18 12.00
CA GLY A 312 -6.11 4.85 13.41
C GLY A 312 -6.63 3.44 13.70
N GLY A 313 -6.52 2.49 12.77
CA GLY A 313 -6.71 1.05 13.05
C GLY A 313 -8.16 0.60 13.29
N GLN A 314 -9.14 1.39 12.85
CA GLN A 314 -10.55 1.07 13.01
C GLN A 314 -11.11 0.58 11.67
N SER A 315 -11.67 -0.64 11.68
CA SER A 315 -12.49 -1.26 10.63
C SER A 315 -11.86 -1.93 9.40
N CYS A 316 -10.65 -2.53 9.46
CA CYS A 316 -10.28 -3.53 8.44
C CYS A 316 -11.21 -4.75 8.46
N CYS A 317 -11.77 -5.06 9.63
CA CYS A 317 -12.15 -6.42 9.95
C CYS A 317 -13.53 -6.48 10.62
N MET A 318 -14.24 -7.57 10.36
CA MET A 318 -15.59 -7.82 10.87
C MET A 318 -15.66 -9.20 11.50
N ALA A 319 -16.56 -9.38 12.47
CA ALA A 319 -16.95 -10.69 12.97
C ALA A 319 -18.39 -10.99 12.54
N TRP A 320 -18.56 -12.09 11.81
CA TRP A 320 -19.85 -12.64 11.45
C TRP A 320 -20.20 -13.79 12.38
N VAL A 321 -21.40 -13.74 12.97
CA VAL A 321 -21.87 -14.77 13.90
C VAL A 321 -22.95 -15.59 13.22
N TYR A 322 -22.74 -16.90 13.18
CA TYR A 322 -23.66 -17.87 12.59
C TYR A 322 -24.23 -18.79 13.66
N ASP A 323 -25.53 -19.06 13.60
CA ASP A 323 -26.16 -20.09 14.42
C ASP A 323 -25.86 -21.52 13.90
N ARG A 324 -26.39 -22.53 14.59
CA ARG A 324 -26.21 -23.95 14.23
C ARG A 324 -26.86 -24.32 12.89
N GLN A 325 -27.79 -23.51 12.41
CA GLN A 325 -28.49 -23.65 11.13
C GLN A 325 -27.80 -22.87 10.00
N ALA A 326 -26.64 -22.26 10.26
CA ALA A 326 -25.89 -21.41 9.32
C ALA A 326 -26.55 -20.09 8.96
N THR A 327 -27.50 -19.64 9.76
CA THR A 327 -28.08 -18.31 9.60
C THR A 327 -27.13 -17.31 10.23
N GLN A 328 -26.76 -16.26 9.47
CA GLN A 328 -26.02 -15.15 10.04
C GLN A 328 -26.96 -14.37 10.98
N ILE A 329 -26.64 -14.37 12.27
CA ILE A 329 -27.44 -13.74 13.32
C ILE A 329 -26.86 -12.39 13.77
N ALA A 330 -25.58 -12.13 13.49
CA ALA A 330 -24.96 -10.84 13.75
C ALA A 330 -23.80 -10.53 12.79
N GLU A 331 -23.58 -9.25 12.58
CA GLU A 331 -22.40 -8.66 11.95
C GLU A 331 -21.84 -7.60 12.89
N ILE A 332 -20.59 -7.74 13.29
CA ILE A 332 -19.98 -6.95 14.36
C ILE A 332 -18.69 -6.33 13.83
N ALA A 333 -18.64 -5.00 13.79
CA ALA A 333 -17.43 -4.27 13.45
C ALA A 333 -16.33 -4.49 14.49
N LEU A 334 -15.08 -4.60 14.01
CA LEU A 334 -13.92 -4.81 14.88
C LEU A 334 -12.96 -3.61 14.81
N THR A 335 -12.30 -3.37 15.93
CA THR A 335 -11.04 -2.62 15.98
C THR A 335 -9.89 -3.61 15.96
N THR A 336 -8.85 -3.32 15.19
CA THR A 336 -7.74 -4.25 14.97
C THR A 336 -6.42 -3.58 15.29
N GLU A 337 -5.69 -4.18 16.22
CA GLU A 337 -4.29 -3.84 16.50
C GLU A 337 -3.38 -4.76 15.69
N ARG A 338 -2.42 -4.17 14.98
CA ARG A 338 -1.40 -4.86 14.18
C ARG A 338 -0.07 -4.73 14.89
N ARG A 339 0.43 -5.81 15.52
CA ARG A 339 1.76 -5.80 16.12
C ARG A 339 2.77 -6.42 15.17
N LEU A 340 3.83 -5.69 14.84
CA LEU A 340 4.90 -6.20 13.98
C LEU A 340 5.52 -7.49 14.55
N LEU A 341 5.65 -8.52 13.70
CA LEU A 341 6.35 -9.76 13.99
C LEU A 341 7.70 -9.84 13.29
N ALA A 342 7.75 -9.45 12.01
CA ALA A 342 8.96 -9.52 11.21
C ALA A 342 8.86 -8.60 9.99
N VAL A 343 10.04 -8.21 9.50
CA VAL A 343 10.23 -7.53 8.23
C VAL A 343 11.34 -8.27 7.49
N ASP A 344 10.95 -9.05 6.49
CA ASP A 344 11.85 -9.90 5.72
C ASP A 344 12.11 -9.27 4.35
N ILE A 345 13.36 -9.25 3.91
CA ILE A 345 13.70 -8.84 2.55
C ILE A 345 13.41 -10.00 1.61
N VAL A 346 12.68 -9.73 0.53
CA VAL A 346 12.29 -10.71 -0.47
C VAL A 346 13.03 -10.40 -1.77
N PRO A 347 13.82 -11.34 -2.32
CA PRO A 347 14.52 -11.12 -3.57
C PRO A 347 13.56 -10.73 -4.70
N ALA A 348 13.96 -9.80 -5.57
CA ALA A 348 13.13 -9.37 -6.70
C ALA A 348 12.64 -10.53 -7.60
N SER A 349 13.44 -11.61 -7.71
CA SER A 349 13.09 -12.83 -8.46
C SER A 349 11.94 -13.64 -7.86
N ASP A 350 11.67 -13.44 -6.57
CA ASP A 350 10.74 -14.25 -5.78
C ASP A 350 9.44 -13.49 -5.50
N ILE A 351 9.38 -12.22 -5.89
CA ILE A 351 8.17 -11.42 -5.92
C ILE A 351 7.42 -11.84 -7.18
N ALA A 352 6.23 -12.43 -7.01
CA ALA A 352 5.37 -12.67 -8.16
C ALA A 352 5.16 -11.34 -8.87
N THR A 353 5.56 -11.26 -10.15
CA THR A 353 5.20 -10.13 -10.99
C THR A 353 3.67 -10.07 -11.04
N PRO A 354 3.05 -8.90 -10.77
CA PRO A 354 1.60 -8.76 -10.86
C PRO A 354 1.06 -9.20 -12.23
#